data_AF-H0TMY6-F1
#
_entry.id   AF-H0TMY6-F1
#
_cell.length_a   1.000
_cell.length_b   1.000
_cell.length_c   1.000
_cell.angle_alpha   90.00
_cell.angle_beta   90.00
_cell.angle_gamma   90.00
#
_symmetry.space_group_name_H-M   'P 1'
#
loop_
_entity.id
_entity.type
_entity.pdbx_description
1 polymer ?
#
loop_
_entity_poly.entity_id
_entity_poly.type
_entity_poly.pdbx_seq_one_letter_code
_entity_poly.pdbx_strand_id
1 'polypeptide(L)' 'MERALAEDIVRGILALGKPLNRLNDLIDAHIADGPVKKEFKRSLGEATAGGTVLLLPIIRLYPDLDPDK' A
#
# COMPACT_ATOMS: atom_id res chain seq x y z
N MET A 1 15.59 15.55 -3.65
CA MET A 1 15.64 14.11 -3.31
C MET A 1 16.61 13.46 -4.28
N GLU A 2 17.48 12.58 -3.79
CA GLU A 2 18.39 11.82 -4.65
C GLU A 2 17.64 10.62 -5.27
N ARG A 3 17.97 10.25 -6.51
CA ARG A 3 17.28 9.16 -7.22
C ARG A 3 17.36 7.82 -6.47
N ALA A 4 18.53 7.50 -5.90
CA ALA A 4 18.71 6.28 -5.11
C ALA A 4 17.73 6.20 -3.93
N LEU A 5 17.54 7.32 -3.21
CA LEU A 5 16.55 7.39 -2.13
C LEU A 5 15.11 7.20 -2.65
N ALA A 6 14.78 7.80 -3.79
CA ALA A 6 13.46 7.62 -4.40
C ALA A 6 13.19 6.15 -4.76
N GLU A 7 14.16 5.45 -5.35
CA GLU A 7 14.07 4.03 -5.66
C GLU A 7 13.88 3.18 -4.39
N ASP A 8 14.65 3.45 -3.33
CA ASP A 8 14.53 2.72 -2.07
C ASP A 8 13.16 2.92 -1.42
N ILE A 9 12.62 4.15 -1.44
CA ILE A 9 11.28 4.44 -0.93
C ILE A 9 10.21 3.69 -1.75
N VAL A 10 10.27 3.75 -3.08
CA VAL A 10 9.32 3.04 -3.96
C VAL A 10 9.36 1.55 -3.70
N ARG A 11 10.56 0.95 -3.64
CA ARG A 11 10.73 -0.49 -3.31
C ARG A 11 10.16 -0.82 -1.93
N GLY A 12 10.42 0.02 -0.94
CA GLY A 12 9.89 -0.14 0.41
C GLY A 12 8.37 -0.16 0.43
N ILE A 13 7.72 0.78 -0.25
CA ILE A 13 6.26 0.86 -0.33
C ILE A 13 5.68 -0.37 -1.06
N LEU A 14 6.26 -0.77 -2.20
CA LEU A 14 5.80 -1.94 -2.96
C LEU A 14 5.97 -3.25 -2.18
N ALA A 15 7.03 -3.35 -1.37
CA ALA A 15 7.27 -4.51 -0.51
C ALA A 15 6.18 -4.72 0.54
N LEU A 16 5.44 -3.66 0.92
CA LEU A 16 4.30 -3.75 1.84
C LEU A 16 3.06 -4.38 1.20
N GLY A 17 2.93 -4.36 -0.13
CA GLY A 17 1.73 -4.85 -0.82
C GLY A 17 1.39 -6.31 -0.50
N LYS A 18 2.39 -7.20 -0.53
CA LYS A 18 2.18 -8.63 -0.24
C LYS A 18 1.74 -8.89 1.22
N PRO A 19 2.41 -8.32 2.25
CA PRO A 19 1.91 -8.37 3.63
C PRO A 19 0.49 -7.84 3.81
N LEU A 20 0.13 -6.72 3.16
CA LEU A 20 -1.19 -6.11 3.28
C LEU A 20 -2.28 -6.97 2.63
N ASN A 21 -2.00 -7.57 1.48
CA ASN A 21 -2.91 -8.54 0.85
C ASN A 21 -3.14 -9.75 1.76
N ARG A 22 -2.07 -10.30 2.36
CA ARG A 22 -2.19 -11.39 3.33
C ARG A 22 -3.04 -10.99 4.54
N LEU A 23 -2.93 -9.74 5.01
CA LEU A 23 -3.76 -9.25 6.10
C LEU A 23 -5.24 -9.20 5.71
N ASN A 24 -5.55 -8.76 4.49
CA ASN A 24 -6.92 -8.81 3.95
C ASN A 24 -7.47 -10.25 3.92
N ASP A 25 -6.66 -11.22 3.47
CA ASP A 25 -7.05 -12.63 3.43
C ASP A 25 -7.33 -13.18 4.84
N LEU A 26 -6.51 -12.81 5.83
CA LEU A 26 -6.69 -13.21 7.23
C LEU A 26 -7.97 -12.60 7.82
N ILE A 27 -8.27 -11.34 7.51
CA ILE A 27 -9.53 -10.68 7.91
C ILE A 27 -10.72 -11.45 7.32
N ASP A 28 -10.64 -11.86 6.06
CA ASP A 28 -11.72 -12.62 5.42
C ASP A 28 -11.92 -14.00 6.03
N ALA A 29 -10.82 -14.71 6.34
CA ALA A 29 -10.85 -16.06 6.86
C ALA A 29 -11.26 -16.15 8.35
N HIS A 30 -10.92 -15.15 9.17
CA HIS A 30 -11.00 -15.26 10.63
C HIS A 30 -12.02 -14.33 11.30
N ILE A 31 -12.52 -13.30 10.61
CA ILE A 31 -13.56 -12.42 11.16
C ILE A 31 -14.91 -12.83 10.57
N ALA A 32 -15.81 -13.37 11.38
CA ALA A 32 -17.15 -13.78 10.93
C ALA A 32 -18.16 -12.62 10.99
N ASP A 33 -18.01 -11.72 11.97
CA ASP A 33 -18.88 -10.56 12.14
C ASP A 33 -18.71 -9.59 10.97
N GLY A 34 -19.78 -9.41 10.20
CA GLY A 34 -19.80 -8.58 9.00
C GLY A 34 -19.48 -7.11 9.26
N PRO A 35 -20.15 -6.44 10.21
CA PRO A 35 -19.80 -5.09 10.66
C PRO A 35 -18.32 -4.92 11.04
N VAL A 36 -17.79 -5.80 11.90
CA VAL A 36 -16.38 -5.73 12.35
C VAL A 36 -15.42 -5.96 11.18
N LYS A 37 -15.69 -6.96 10.33
CA LYS A 37 -14.89 -7.21 9.11
C LYS A 37 -14.84 -5.98 8.21
N LYS A 38 -15.98 -5.32 7.99
CA LYS A 38 -16.07 -4.11 7.17
C LYS A 38 -15.22 -2.98 7.75
N GLU A 39 -15.23 -2.80 9.06
CA GLU A 39 -14.41 -1.79 9.73
C GLU A 39 -12.91 -2.05 9.55
N PHE A 40 -12.45 -3.29 9.79
CA PHE A 40 -11.05 -3.66 9.57
C PHE A 40 -10.61 -3.45 8.11
N LYS A 41 -11.43 -3.88 7.14
CA LYS A 41 -11.13 -3.69 5.72
C LYS A 41 -11.08 -2.22 5.32
N ARG A 42 -11.94 -1.38 5.89
CA ARG A 42 -11.91 0.07 5.66
C ARG A 42 -10.58 0.66 6.14
N SER A 43 -10.19 0.39 7.38
CA SER A 43 -8.93 0.89 7.94
C SER A 43 -7.71 0.38 7.17
N LEU A 44 -7.74 -0.88 6.71
CA LEU A 44 -6.70 -1.44 5.85
C LEU A 44 -6.63 -0.72 4.49
N GLY A 45 -7.78 -0.43 3.87
CA GLY A 45 -7.87 0.33 2.63
C GLY A 45 -7.38 1.79 2.78
N GLU A 46 -7.65 2.43 3.92
CA GLU A 46 -7.13 3.77 4.22
C GLU A 46 -5.59 3.75 4.35
N ALA A 47 -5.03 2.72 4.99
CA ALA A 47 -3.59 2.54 5.10
C ALA A 47 -2.91 2.29 3.74
N THR A 48 -3.52 1.48 2.87
CA THR A 48 -2.99 1.25 1.50
C THR A 48 -3.06 2.50 0.65
N ALA A 49 -4.13 3.28 0.74
CA ALA A 49 -4.27 4.56 0.04
C ALA A 49 -3.17 5.57 0.45
N GLY A 50 -2.76 5.55 1.73
CA GLY A 50 -1.62 6.33 2.22
C GLY A 50 -0.32 6.02 1.47
N GLY A 51 -0.08 4.76 1.10
CA GLY A 51 1.08 4.36 0.28
C GLY A 51 1.09 5.05 -1.09
N THR A 52 -0.06 5.11 -1.77
CA THR A 52 -0.21 5.82 -3.05
C THR A 52 0.06 7.32 -2.92
N VAL A 53 -0.39 7.94 -1.82
CA VAL A 53 -0.12 9.35 -1.53
C VAL A 53 1.38 9.62 -1.37
N LEU A 54 2.14 8.68 -0.79
CA LEU A 54 3.59 8.78 -0.66
C LEU A 54 4.33 8.59 -1.99
N LEU A 55 3.81 7.75 -2.89
CA LEU A 55 4.41 7.50 -4.20
C LEU A 55 4.21 8.65 -5.19
N LEU A 56 3.07 9.35 -5.14
CA LEU A 56 2.71 10.35 -6.15
C LEU A 56 3.73 11.49 -6.32
N PRO A 57 4.31 12.09 -5.25
CA PRO A 57 5.36 13.09 -5.40
C PRO A 57 6.64 12.51 -6.01
N ILE A 58 6.98 11.25 -5.71
CA ILE A 58 8.16 10.57 -6.24
C ILE A 58 7.99 10.33 -7.73
N ILE A 59 6.85 9.77 -8.15
CA ILE A 59 6.54 9.48 -9.56
C ILE A 59 6.51 10.78 -10.39
N ARG A 60 6.03 11.90 -9.83
CA ARG A 60 6.07 13.19 -10.53
C ARG A 60 7.49 13.69 -10.80
N LEU A 61 8.43 13.40 -9.91
CA LEU A 61 9.84 13.76 -10.06
C LEU A 61 10.62 12.74 -10.90
N TYR A 62 10.25 11.45 -10.82
CA TYR A 62 10.87 10.31 -11.48
C TYR A 62 9.78 9.43 -12.13
N PRO A 63 9.27 9.81 -13.31
CA PRO A 63 8.13 9.12 -13.94
C PRO A 63 8.42 7.69 -14.41
N ASP A 64 9.69 7.29 -14.42
CA ASP A 64 10.19 5.94 -14.69
C ASP A 64 10.07 5.00 -13.49
N LEU A 65 9.86 5.53 -12.28
CA LEU A 65 9.65 4.74 -11.06
C LEU A 65 8.16 4.41 -10.79
N ASP A 66 7.28 4.72 -11.73
CA ASP A 66 5.86 4.39 -11.66
C ASP A 66 5.67 2.87 -11.75
N PRO A 67 5.12 2.20 -10.72
CA PRO A 67 4.92 0.75 -10.75
C PRO A 67 3.81 0.30 -11.71
N ASP A 68 2.96 1.22 -12.16
CA ASP A 68 1.80 0.93 -13.01
C ASP A 68 2.09 1.15 -14.52
N LYS A 69 3.32 1.54 -14.88
CA LYS A 69 3.78 1.66 -16.27
C LYS A 69 4.51 0.41 -16.75
#